data_AF-A0A3B9Y569-F1
#
_entry.id   AF-A0A3B9Y569-F1
#
_cell.length_a   1.000
_cell.length_b   1.000
_cell.length_c   1.000
_cell.angle_alpha   90.00
_cell.angle_beta   90.00
_cell.angle_gamma   90.00
#
_symmetry.space_group_name_H-M   'P 1'
#
loop_
_entity.id
_entity.type
_entity.pdbx_description
1 polymer ?
#
loop_
_entity_poly.entity_id
_entity_poly.type
_entity_poly.pdbx_seq_one_letter_code
_entity_poly.pdbx_strand_id
1 'polypeptide(L)'
;MLLFVQIPTLTRTILIVLITTVTLIGIMVRPWKLNEAVTTMTGASLLLILGLISPYDAFSTLVHDWNTFFFFLGMMSLSALAEVAGIFGWLAVQAALLSRNSARRLFFNTFLLGSLISMLLSNDATALILTPLIYTLVTRLRLPVLPFLFACTFVADTASFLLPVSNPINIIITSRFPLDLLTFLRLFFLPSLVVIGINLGVFYLLYRRQLHGSFDMKRLPPIEDSIKHKGYFRLYMRYFGNCGNSL
;
A
#
# COMPACT_ATOMS: atom_id res chain seq x y z
N MET A 1 -20.28 -31.86 21.97
CA MET A 1 -19.36 -32.69 22.78
C MET A 1 -18.25 -33.19 21.87
N LEU A 2 -17.47 -32.24 21.35
CA LEU A 2 -16.47 -32.47 20.30
C LEU A 2 -15.23 -33.12 20.91
N LEU A 3 -14.66 -34.06 20.17
CA LEU A 3 -13.42 -34.77 20.44
C LEU A 3 -12.28 -33.78 20.73
N PHE A 4 -12.14 -33.37 21.99
CA PHE A 4 -10.85 -33.00 22.55
C PHE A 4 -10.04 -34.29 22.66
N VAL A 5 -9.56 -34.79 21.52
CA VAL A 5 -8.59 -35.86 21.48
C VAL A 5 -7.47 -35.44 22.43
N GLN A 6 -7.13 -36.28 23.41
CA GLN A 6 -5.96 -36.10 24.29
C GLN A 6 -4.69 -36.31 23.45
N ILE A 7 -4.48 -35.44 22.47
CA ILE A 7 -3.28 -35.39 21.65
C ILE A 7 -2.19 -34.81 22.56
N PRO A 8 -1.00 -35.43 22.60
CA PRO A 8 0.15 -34.84 23.26
C PRO A 8 0.33 -33.39 22.80
N THR A 9 0.60 -32.48 23.73
CA THR A 9 0.76 -31.04 23.42
C THR A 9 1.77 -30.81 22.30
N LEU A 10 2.83 -31.61 22.25
CA LEU A 10 3.83 -31.61 21.17
C LEU A 10 3.20 -31.89 19.80
N THR A 11 2.42 -32.97 19.67
CA THR A 11 1.79 -33.38 18.42
C THR A 11 0.76 -32.34 17.97
N ARG A 12 -0.01 -31.76 18.90
CA ARG A 12 -0.95 -30.67 18.59
C ARG A 12 -0.23 -29.45 18.02
N THR A 13 0.86 -29.02 18.65
CA THR A 13 1.66 -27.88 18.18
C THR A 13 2.29 -28.15 16.82
N ILE A 14 2.82 -29.36 16.58
CA ILE A 14 3.39 -29.74 15.28
C ILE A 14 2.32 -29.66 14.17
N LEU A 15 1.11 -30.16 14.43
CA LEU A 15 0.01 -30.10 13.45
C LEU A 15 -0.42 -28.65 13.16
N ILE A 16 -0.53 -27.80 14.19
CA ILE A 16 -0.86 -26.38 14.00
C ILE A 16 0.20 -25.68 13.16
N VAL A 17 1.48 -25.87 13.49
CA VAL A 17 2.60 -25.28 12.74
C VAL A 17 2.61 -25.80 11.31
N LEU A 18 2.40 -27.09 11.09
CA LEU A 18 2.34 -27.68 9.76
C LEU A 18 1.21 -27.08 8.92
N ILE A 19 -0.02 -27.06 9.45
CA ILE A 19 -1.19 -26.52 8.74
C ILE A 19 -0.99 -25.03 8.44
N THR A 20 -0.49 -24.26 9.41
CA THR A 20 -0.23 -22.83 9.23
C THR A 20 0.85 -22.59 8.18
N THR A 21 1.92 -23.37 8.20
CA THR A 21 3.02 -23.27 7.23
C THR A 21 2.56 -23.63 5.82
N VAL A 22 1.78 -24.72 5.67
CA VAL A 22 1.19 -25.10 4.38
C VAL A 22 0.22 -24.03 3.89
N THR A 23 -0.56 -23.44 4.78
CA THR A 23 -1.47 -22.33 4.44
C THR A 23 -0.69 -21.10 3.96
N LEU A 24 0.38 -20.71 4.66
CA LEU A 24 1.26 -19.60 4.26
C LEU A 24 1.94 -19.87 2.92
N ILE A 25 2.49 -21.06 2.70
CA ILE A 25 3.08 -21.46 1.41
C ILE A 25 2.00 -21.41 0.32
N GLY A 26 0.78 -21.88 0.61
CA GLY A 26 -0.35 -21.82 -0.31
C GLY A 26 -0.72 -20.39 -0.72
N ILE A 27 -0.69 -19.45 0.23
CA ILE A 27 -0.90 -18.02 -0.02
C ILE A 27 0.21 -17.46 -0.92
N MET A 28 1.48 -17.79 -0.65
CA MET A 28 2.62 -17.26 -1.40
C MET A 28 2.75 -17.85 -2.81
N VAL A 29 2.56 -19.16 -2.97
CA VAL A 29 2.73 -19.86 -4.26
C VAL A 29 1.51 -19.68 -5.17
N ARG A 30 0.33 -19.36 -4.60
CA ARG A 30 -0.94 -19.25 -5.32
C ARG A 30 -1.16 -20.37 -6.37
N PRO A 31 -1.07 -21.65 -5.99
CA PRO A 31 -0.97 -22.80 -6.91
C PRO A 31 -2.12 -22.90 -7.92
N TRP A 32 -3.31 -22.38 -7.60
CA TRP A 32 -4.48 -22.37 -8.50
C TRP A 32 -5.09 -20.99 -8.69
N LYS A 33 -4.31 -19.91 -8.48
CA LYS A 33 -4.82 -18.52 -8.46
C LYS A 33 -6.01 -18.32 -7.50
N LEU A 34 -6.10 -19.17 -6.47
CA LEU A 34 -7.12 -19.03 -5.43
C LEU A 34 -6.91 -17.69 -4.72
N ASN A 35 -8.03 -17.06 -4.34
CA ASN A 35 -7.99 -15.88 -3.49
C ASN A 35 -7.32 -16.25 -2.16
N GLU A 36 -6.43 -15.40 -1.67
CA GLU A 36 -5.74 -15.56 -0.39
C GLU A 36 -6.72 -15.78 0.77
N ALA A 37 -7.90 -15.14 0.69
CA ALA A 37 -8.97 -15.36 1.65
C ALA A 37 -9.45 -16.82 1.67
N VAL A 38 -9.58 -17.46 0.51
CA VAL A 38 -10.04 -18.87 0.43
C VAL A 38 -9.00 -19.79 1.05
N THR A 39 -7.72 -19.64 0.69
CA THR A 39 -6.64 -20.45 1.28
C THR A 39 -6.57 -20.27 2.80
N THR A 40 -6.66 -19.03 3.28
CA THR A 40 -6.67 -18.73 4.72
C THR A 40 -7.88 -19.33 5.43
N MET A 41 -9.08 -19.20 4.86
CA MET A 41 -10.31 -19.76 5.41
C MET A 41 -10.27 -21.29 5.45
N THR A 42 -9.69 -21.94 4.44
CA THR A 42 -9.52 -23.41 4.44
C THR A 42 -8.57 -23.85 5.55
N GLY A 43 -7.42 -23.18 5.73
CA GLY A 43 -6.49 -23.47 6.83
C GLY A 43 -7.12 -23.27 8.21
N ALA A 44 -7.81 -22.14 8.41
CA ALA A 44 -8.52 -21.86 9.66
C ALA A 44 -9.65 -22.87 9.95
N SER A 45 -10.42 -23.25 8.93
CA SER A 45 -11.48 -24.26 9.05
C SER A 45 -10.91 -25.62 9.41
N LEU A 46 -9.79 -26.03 8.81
CA LEU A 46 -9.09 -27.27 9.17
C LEU A 46 -8.65 -27.28 10.64
N LEU A 47 -8.10 -26.17 11.14
CA LEU A 47 -7.70 -26.07 12.56
C LEU A 47 -8.88 -26.23 13.53
N LEU A 48 -10.05 -25.69 13.17
CA LEU A 48 -11.28 -25.80 13.98
C LEU A 48 -11.92 -27.19 13.88
N ILE A 49 -12.04 -27.75 12.68
CA ILE A 49 -12.65 -29.08 12.44
C ILE A 49 -11.82 -30.17 13.12
N LEU A 50 -10.49 -30.06 13.09
CA LEU A 50 -9.59 -31.00 13.76
C LEU A 50 -9.52 -30.78 15.29
N GLY A 51 -10.23 -29.79 15.84
CA GLY A 51 -10.22 -29.47 17.27
C GLY A 51 -8.85 -29.03 17.80
N LEU A 52 -7.95 -28.56 16.91
CA LEU A 52 -6.61 -28.11 17.29
C LEU A 52 -6.65 -26.74 17.99
N ILE A 53 -7.66 -25.93 17.64
CA ILE A 53 -7.96 -24.63 18.26
C ILE A 53 -9.42 -24.64 18.72
N SER A 54 -9.65 -24.13 19.94
CA SER A 54 -11.01 -23.97 20.47
C SER A 54 -11.76 -22.87 19.71
N PRO A 55 -13.03 -23.07 19.31
CA PRO A 55 -13.85 -22.01 18.74
C PRO A 55 -13.96 -20.78 19.65
N TYR A 56 -13.92 -20.98 20.97
CA TYR A 56 -13.92 -19.88 21.95
C TYR A 56 -12.65 -19.03 21.85
N ASP A 57 -11.48 -19.67 21.74
CA ASP A 57 -10.20 -18.96 21.64
C ASP A 57 -10.06 -18.23 20.29
N ALA A 58 -10.57 -18.83 19.22
CA ALA A 58 -10.64 -18.19 17.91
C ALA A 58 -11.54 -16.95 17.95
N PHE A 59 -12.73 -17.07 18.54
CA PHE A 59 -13.67 -15.96 18.67
C PHE A 59 -13.15 -14.85 19.58
N SER A 60 -12.56 -15.19 20.73
CA SER A 60 -11.99 -14.21 21.66
C SER A 60 -10.85 -13.42 21.01
N THR A 61 -10.03 -14.06 20.18
CA THR A 61 -8.98 -13.39 19.40
C THR A 61 -9.55 -12.40 18.38
N LEU A 62 -10.62 -12.79 17.67
CA LEU A 62 -11.32 -11.90 16.73
C LEU A 62 -11.92 -10.68 17.43
N VAL A 63 -12.54 -10.88 18.59
CA VAL A 63 -13.13 -9.81 19.40
C VAL A 63 -12.06 -8.93 20.03
N HIS A 64 -10.87 -9.44 20.31
CA HIS A 64 -9.78 -8.62 20.84
C HIS A 64 -9.23 -7.66 19.76
N ASP A 65 -9.07 -8.13 18.53
CA ASP A 65 -8.41 -7.38 17.45
C ASP A 65 -9.39 -6.64 16.52
N TRP A 66 -10.69 -6.57 16.87
CA TRP A 66 -11.76 -5.93 16.09
C TRP A 66 -11.44 -4.49 15.65
N ASN A 67 -10.81 -3.70 16.53
CA ASN A 67 -10.46 -2.30 16.26
C ASN A 67 -9.50 -2.19 15.06
N THR A 68 -8.55 -3.11 14.93
CA THR A 68 -7.61 -3.18 13.80
C THR A 68 -8.35 -3.45 12.48
N PHE A 69 -9.34 -4.35 12.49
CA PHE A 69 -10.14 -4.63 11.28
C PHE A 69 -10.97 -3.42 10.83
N PHE A 70 -11.65 -2.74 11.76
CA PHE A 70 -12.41 -1.53 11.45
C PHE A 70 -11.51 -0.40 10.97
N PHE A 71 -10.32 -0.27 11.56
CA PHE A 71 -9.32 0.68 11.12
C PHE A 71 -8.92 0.43 9.65
N PHE A 72 -8.59 -0.81 9.28
CA PHE A 72 -8.28 -1.17 7.90
C PHE A 72 -9.45 -0.93 6.94
N LEU A 73 -10.65 -1.31 7.34
CA LEU A 73 -11.85 -1.07 6.55
C LEU A 73 -12.05 0.43 6.29
N GLY A 74 -11.87 1.26 7.31
CA GLY A 74 -11.96 2.72 7.21
C GLY A 74 -10.90 3.31 6.27
N MET A 75 -9.64 2.91 6.43
CA MET A 75 -8.52 3.38 5.60
C MET A 75 -8.66 2.97 4.13
N MET A 76 -9.04 1.71 3.87
CA MET A 76 -9.28 1.21 2.52
C MET A 76 -10.47 1.91 1.87
N SER A 77 -11.54 2.15 2.63
CA SER A 77 -12.69 2.92 2.16
C SER A 77 -12.31 4.37 1.84
N LEU A 78 -11.52 5.02 2.70
CA LEU A 78 -11.02 6.37 2.49
C LEU A 78 -10.13 6.46 1.24
N SER A 79 -9.24 5.49 1.05
CA SER A 79 -8.38 5.41 -0.13
C SER A 79 -9.20 5.22 -1.42
N ALA A 80 -10.18 4.31 -1.40
CA ALA A 80 -11.08 4.08 -2.53
C ALA A 80 -11.91 5.35 -2.85
N LEU A 81 -12.40 6.06 -1.84
CA LEU A 81 -13.11 7.34 -2.03
C LEU A 81 -12.18 8.40 -2.62
N ALA A 82 -10.93 8.50 -2.15
CA ALA A 82 -9.93 9.42 -2.69
C ALA A 82 -9.60 9.11 -4.16
N GLU A 83 -9.57 7.83 -4.53
CA GLU A 83 -9.39 7.38 -5.90
C GLU A 83 -10.57 7.77 -6.79
N VAL A 84 -11.80 7.49 -6.34
CA VAL A 84 -13.03 7.86 -7.06
C VAL A 84 -13.13 9.39 -7.23
N ALA A 85 -12.70 10.15 -6.22
CA ALA A 85 -12.61 11.60 -6.27
C ALA A 85 -11.51 12.11 -7.23
N GLY A 86 -10.58 11.25 -7.66
CA GLY A 86 -9.51 11.58 -8.60
C GLY A 86 -8.30 12.26 -7.96
N ILE A 87 -8.15 12.21 -6.63
CA ILE A 87 -7.09 12.91 -5.89
C ILE A 87 -5.70 12.44 -6.34
N PHE A 88 -5.51 11.13 -6.46
CA PHE A 88 -4.22 10.57 -6.91
C PHE A 88 -3.89 10.96 -8.36
N GLY A 89 -4.91 11.01 -9.23
CA GLY A 89 -4.76 11.42 -10.62
C GLY A 89 -4.29 12.86 -10.73
N TRP A 90 -4.93 13.73 -9.97
CA TRP A 90 -4.54 15.13 -9.84
C TRP A 90 -3.11 15.27 -9.31
N LEU A 91 -2.76 14.60 -8.21
CA LEU A 91 -1.43 14.65 -7.61
C LEU A 91 -0.32 14.24 -8.57
N ALA A 92 -0.55 13.21 -9.39
CA ALA A 92 0.45 12.76 -10.37
C ALA A 92 0.65 13.77 -11.51
N VAL A 93 -0.43 14.44 -11.96
CA VAL A 93 -0.31 15.52 -12.94
C VAL A 93 0.46 16.70 -12.33
N GLN A 94 0.18 17.07 -11.07
CA GLN A 94 0.94 18.11 -10.37
C GLN A 94 2.42 17.74 -10.24
N ALA A 95 2.73 16.49 -9.87
CA ALA A 95 4.10 16.00 -9.85
C ALA A 95 4.80 16.14 -11.20
N ALA A 96 4.07 15.93 -12.31
CA ALA A 96 4.61 16.12 -13.65
C ALA A 96 4.79 17.59 -14.05
N LEU A 97 3.85 18.48 -13.69
CA LEU A 97 4.00 19.92 -13.93
C LEU A 97 5.21 20.49 -13.18
N LEU A 98 5.39 20.11 -11.91
CA LEU A 98 6.52 20.51 -11.07
C LEU A 98 7.88 20.01 -11.61
N SER A 99 7.87 18.97 -12.45
CA SER A 99 9.11 18.42 -13.01
C SER A 99 9.76 19.32 -14.08
N ARG A 100 9.03 20.31 -14.62
CA ARG A 100 9.52 21.25 -15.65
C ARG A 100 10.22 20.55 -16.82
N ASN A 101 9.55 19.58 -17.46
CA ASN A 101 10.05 18.78 -18.59
C ASN A 101 11.23 17.86 -18.29
N SER A 102 11.68 17.69 -17.04
CA SER A 102 12.83 16.84 -16.74
C SER A 102 12.39 15.46 -16.26
N ALA A 103 12.81 14.40 -16.96
CA ALA A 103 12.53 13.02 -16.56
C ALA A 103 13.09 12.69 -15.15
N ARG A 104 14.26 13.24 -14.79
CA ARG A 104 14.83 13.09 -13.44
C ARG A 104 13.95 13.73 -12.38
N ARG A 105 13.50 14.97 -12.60
CA ARG A 105 12.63 15.65 -11.63
C ARG A 105 11.28 14.96 -11.51
N LEU A 106 10.74 14.45 -12.63
CA LEU A 106 9.52 13.64 -12.58
C LEU A 106 9.74 12.39 -11.73
N PHE A 107 10.87 11.70 -11.89
CA PHE A 107 11.18 10.53 -11.07
C PHE A 107 11.22 10.87 -9.58
N PHE A 108 11.92 11.94 -9.19
CA PHE A 108 11.94 12.39 -7.79
C PHE A 108 10.55 12.79 -7.28
N ASN A 109 9.76 13.50 -8.09
CA ASN A 109 8.42 13.93 -7.70
C ASN A 109 7.47 12.73 -7.55
N THR A 110 7.53 11.76 -8.46
CA THR A 110 6.75 10.51 -8.38
C THR A 110 7.16 9.69 -7.17
N PHE A 111 8.46 9.61 -6.88
CA PHE A 111 8.98 8.92 -5.70
C PHE A 111 8.47 9.58 -4.41
N LEU A 112 8.60 10.90 -4.30
CA LEU A 112 8.12 11.65 -3.14
C LEU A 112 6.60 11.51 -2.97
N LEU A 113 5.86 11.57 -4.08
CA LEU A 113 4.42 11.37 -4.09
C LEU A 113 4.04 9.96 -3.58
N GLY A 114 4.71 8.93 -4.08
CA GLY A 114 4.51 7.55 -3.63
C GLY A 114 4.83 7.36 -2.15
N SER A 115 5.90 8.00 -1.66
CA SER A 115 6.24 7.97 -0.23
C SER A 115 5.11 8.57 0.60
N LEU A 116 4.68 9.78 0.25
CA LEU A 116 3.66 10.52 1.01
C LEU A 116 2.31 9.78 1.03
N ILE A 117 1.87 9.26 -0.12
CA ILE A 117 0.63 8.49 -0.20
C ILE A 117 0.73 7.22 0.66
N SER A 118 1.84 6.47 0.54
CA SER A 118 2.01 5.23 1.31
C SER A 118 2.07 5.49 2.82
N MET A 119 2.80 6.53 3.25
CA MET A 119 2.88 6.94 4.64
C MET A 119 1.49 7.28 5.21
N LEU A 120 0.60 7.91 4.44
CA LEU A 120 -0.68 8.38 4.97
C LEU A 120 -1.83 7.40 4.82
N LEU A 121 -1.81 6.53 3.81
CA LEU A 121 -2.93 5.65 3.48
C LEU A 121 -2.62 4.19 3.76
N SER A 122 -2.06 3.50 2.77
CA SER A 122 -1.64 2.10 2.89
C SER A 122 -0.69 1.75 1.75
N ASN A 123 0.32 0.92 2.03
CA ASN A 123 1.22 0.39 1.01
C ASN A 123 0.44 -0.31 -0.12
N ASP A 124 -0.50 -1.20 0.23
CA ASP A 124 -1.26 -1.99 -0.75
C ASP A 124 -2.12 -1.10 -1.65
N ALA A 125 -2.81 -0.13 -1.05
CA ALA A 125 -3.63 0.80 -1.82
C ALA A 125 -2.75 1.68 -2.74
N THR A 126 -1.58 2.12 -2.25
CA THR A 126 -0.63 2.88 -3.06
C THR A 126 -0.14 2.05 -4.25
N ALA A 127 0.26 0.81 -4.01
CA ALA A 127 0.73 -0.08 -5.06
C ALA A 127 -0.36 -0.37 -6.11
N LEU A 128 -1.60 -0.60 -5.69
CA LEU A 128 -2.70 -0.91 -6.62
C LEU A 128 -3.17 0.30 -7.43
N ILE A 129 -3.19 1.49 -6.83
CA ILE A 129 -3.78 2.69 -7.45
C ILE A 129 -2.72 3.53 -8.16
N LEU A 130 -1.58 3.78 -7.51
CA LEU A 130 -0.55 4.67 -8.06
C LEU A 130 0.20 4.02 -9.23
N THR A 131 0.41 2.71 -9.20
CA THR A 131 1.12 1.98 -10.27
C THR A 131 0.46 2.12 -11.65
N PRO A 132 -0.82 1.78 -11.87
CA PRO A 132 -1.46 1.96 -13.17
C PRO A 132 -1.57 3.43 -13.57
N LEU A 133 -1.71 4.31 -12.59
CA LEU A 133 -1.79 5.75 -12.81
C LEU A 133 -0.46 6.31 -13.35
N ILE A 134 0.65 6.01 -12.67
CA ILE A 134 1.99 6.40 -13.12
C ILE A 134 2.36 5.70 -14.41
N TYR A 135 1.98 4.44 -14.60
CA TYR A 135 2.12 3.74 -15.87
C TYR A 135 1.53 4.54 -17.03
N THR A 136 0.23 4.89 -16.93
CA THR A 136 -0.46 5.64 -18.00
C THR A 136 0.17 7.01 -18.26
N LEU A 137 0.57 7.72 -17.20
CA LEU A 137 1.23 9.02 -17.29
C LEU A 137 2.58 8.91 -18.03
N VAL A 138 3.45 8.00 -17.58
CA VAL A 138 4.82 7.84 -18.11
C VAL A 138 4.78 7.30 -19.55
N THR A 139 3.85 6.40 -19.87
CA THR A 139 3.63 5.92 -21.24
C THR A 139 3.18 7.03 -22.18
N ARG A 140 2.25 7.92 -21.76
CA ARG A 140 1.85 9.09 -22.57
C ARG A 140 3.01 10.06 -22.79
N LEU A 141 3.86 10.25 -21.78
CA LEU A 141 5.06 11.08 -21.87
C LEU A 141 6.20 10.43 -22.68
N ARG A 142 6.04 9.18 -23.14
CA ARG A 142 7.05 8.37 -23.85
C ARG A 142 8.36 8.21 -23.08
N LEU A 143 8.25 8.09 -21.76
CA LEU A 143 9.38 7.84 -20.87
C LEU A 143 9.51 6.34 -20.60
N PRO A 144 10.72 5.86 -20.23
CA PRO A 144 10.89 4.47 -19.81
C PRO A 144 10.06 4.21 -18.57
N VAL A 145 9.21 3.19 -18.61
CA VAL A 145 8.18 2.93 -17.58
C VAL A 145 8.79 2.29 -16.33
N LEU A 146 9.73 1.36 -16.51
CA LEU A 146 10.31 0.55 -15.43
C LEU A 146 10.83 1.37 -14.23
N PRO A 147 11.63 2.44 -14.40
CA PRO A 147 12.13 3.23 -13.27
C PRO A 147 11.01 3.77 -12.39
N PHE A 148 9.92 4.24 -13.00
CA PHE A 148 8.82 4.87 -12.28
C PHE A 148 7.93 3.85 -11.57
N LEU A 149 7.71 2.68 -12.17
CA LEU A 149 6.97 1.61 -11.50
C LEU A 149 7.73 1.05 -10.30
N PHE A 150 9.03 0.81 -10.46
CA PHE A 150 9.85 0.34 -9.34
C PHE A 150 9.95 1.39 -8.23
N ALA A 151 10.05 2.68 -8.60
CA ALA A 151 9.92 3.75 -7.63
C ALA A 151 8.58 3.64 -6.89
N CYS A 152 7.44 3.47 -7.56
CA CYS A 152 6.16 3.34 -6.86
C CYS A 152 6.12 2.12 -5.91
N THR A 153 6.53 0.94 -6.37
CA THR A 153 6.38 -0.30 -5.58
C THR A 153 7.35 -0.37 -4.41
N PHE A 154 8.64 -0.09 -4.62
CA PHE A 154 9.63 -0.17 -3.55
C PHE A 154 9.51 0.98 -2.56
N VAL A 155 9.10 2.16 -3.03
CA VAL A 155 8.84 3.29 -2.12
C VAL A 155 7.65 3.03 -1.27
N ALA A 156 6.55 2.53 -1.85
CA ALA A 156 5.35 2.26 -1.09
C ALA A 156 5.67 1.32 0.09
N ASP A 157 6.52 0.31 -0.13
CA ASP A 157 7.01 -0.56 0.93
C ASP A 157 7.84 0.18 2.00
N THR A 158 8.95 0.78 1.59
CA THR A 158 9.88 1.45 2.53
C THR A 158 9.28 2.64 3.28
N ALA A 159 8.38 3.39 2.65
CA ALA A 159 7.73 4.55 3.26
C ALA A 159 6.63 4.15 4.24
N SER A 160 6.05 2.95 4.10
CA SER A 160 5.01 2.45 5.01
C SER A 160 5.51 2.14 6.42
N PHE A 161 6.84 2.14 6.67
CA PHE A 161 7.39 1.95 8.01
C PHE A 161 7.22 3.16 8.92
N LEU A 162 6.95 4.36 8.37
CA LEU A 162 6.93 5.55 9.21
C LEU A 162 5.75 5.57 10.17
N LEU A 163 4.56 5.18 9.70
CA LEU A 163 3.32 5.33 10.45
C LEU A 163 2.68 3.96 10.70
N PRO A 164 2.08 3.74 11.89
CA PRO A 164 1.37 2.50 12.19
C PRO A 164 0.26 2.21 11.18
N VAL A 165 -0.42 3.27 10.75
CA VAL A 165 -1.61 3.19 9.90
C VAL A 165 -1.32 2.72 8.47
N SER A 166 -0.09 2.85 8.00
CA SER A 166 0.31 2.60 6.61
C SER A 166 0.43 1.11 6.25
N ASN A 167 0.57 0.24 7.25
CA ASN A 167 0.88 -1.17 7.03
C ASN A 167 0.21 -2.06 8.10
N PRO A 168 -0.52 -3.12 7.72
CA PRO A 168 -1.06 -4.13 8.64
C PRO A 168 -0.10 -4.64 9.69
N ILE A 169 1.16 -4.84 9.31
CA ILE A 169 2.17 -5.36 10.22
C ILE A 169 2.44 -4.36 11.36
N ASN A 170 2.47 -3.06 11.06
CA ASN A 170 2.73 -2.04 12.07
C ASN A 170 1.57 -1.95 13.07
N ILE A 171 0.31 -2.07 12.60
CA ILE A 171 -0.84 -2.04 13.50
C ILE A 171 -0.83 -3.23 14.46
N ILE A 172 -0.51 -4.42 13.95
CA ILE A 172 -0.37 -5.62 14.78
C ILE A 172 0.73 -5.42 15.84
N ILE A 173 1.84 -4.77 15.48
CA ILE A 173 2.89 -4.44 16.46
C ILE A 173 2.34 -3.48 17.53
N THR A 174 1.64 -2.40 17.12
CA THR A 174 1.07 -1.44 18.08
C THR A 174 -0.11 -1.98 18.90
N SER A 175 -0.76 -3.07 18.47
CA SER A 175 -1.80 -3.73 19.27
C SER A 175 -1.21 -4.72 20.29
N ARG A 176 0.00 -5.24 20.02
CA ARG A 176 0.71 -6.20 20.89
C ARG A 176 1.63 -5.51 21.90
N PHE A 177 2.19 -4.36 21.53
CA PHE A 177 3.04 -3.55 22.38
C PHE A 177 2.36 -2.21 22.67
N PRO A 178 2.39 -1.70 23.92
CA PRO A 178 1.78 -0.43 24.29
C PRO A 178 2.62 0.75 23.78
N LEU A 179 2.69 0.90 22.46
CA LEU A 179 3.43 1.96 21.78
C LEU A 179 2.45 3.05 21.35
N ASP A 180 2.53 4.20 22.02
CA ASP A 180 1.84 5.39 21.54
C ASP A 180 2.39 5.83 20.17
N LEU A 181 1.57 6.49 19.36
CA LEU A 181 1.94 6.97 18.02
C LEU A 181 3.23 7.81 18.04
N LEU A 182 3.40 8.67 19.04
CA LEU A 182 4.59 9.51 19.18
C LEU A 182 5.85 8.69 19.49
N THR A 183 5.72 7.65 20.32
CA THR A 183 6.82 6.74 20.65
C THR A 183 7.20 5.91 19.43
N PHE A 184 6.22 5.37 18.70
CA PHE A 184 6.43 4.68 17.44
C PHE A 184 7.18 5.58 16.44
N LEU A 185 6.68 6.80 16.22
CA LEU A 185 7.31 7.77 15.33
C LEU A 185 8.75 8.07 15.77
N ARG A 186 9.01 8.35 17.04
CA ARG A 186 10.38 8.64 17.50
C ARG A 186 11.36 7.50 17.23
N LEU A 187 10.91 6.25 17.38
CA LEU A 187 11.73 5.06 17.13
C LEU A 187 11.95 4.81 15.64
N PHE A 188 10.90 4.96 14.83
CA PHE A 188 10.92 4.57 13.41
C PHE A 188 11.22 5.72 12.45
N PHE A 189 11.19 6.99 12.90
CA PHE A 189 11.37 8.16 12.03
C PHE A 189 12.74 8.17 11.34
N LEU A 190 13.82 8.08 12.13
CA LEU A 190 15.17 8.08 11.57
C LEU A 190 15.43 6.84 10.69
N PRO A 191 15.18 5.59 11.15
CA PRO A 191 15.36 4.40 10.31
C PRO A 191 14.56 4.47 9.00
N SER A 192 13.30 4.93 9.05
CA SER A 192 12.46 5.03 7.85
C SER A 192 13.02 6.03 6.85
N LEU A 193 13.44 7.22 7.30
CA LEU A 193 14.06 8.22 6.41
C LEU A 193 15.35 7.71 5.77
N VAL A 194 16.19 6.99 6.53
CA VAL A 194 17.42 6.40 6.01
C VAL A 194 17.10 5.37 4.92
N VAL A 195 16.16 4.46 5.17
CA VAL A 195 15.79 3.42 4.19
C VAL A 195 15.14 4.03 2.95
N ILE A 196 14.25 5.01 3.09
CA ILE A 196 13.66 5.75 1.95
C ILE A 196 14.77 6.44 1.13
N GLY A 197 15.74 7.08 1.80
CA GLY A 197 16.86 7.75 1.15
C GLY A 197 17.79 6.77 0.41
N ILE A 198 18.11 5.63 1.03
CA ILE A 198 18.89 4.55 0.39
C ILE A 198 18.14 4.03 -0.83
N ASN A 199 16.84 3.76 -0.69
CA ASN A 199 15.99 3.26 -1.76
C ASN A 199 15.98 4.23 -2.95
N LEU A 200 15.79 5.53 -2.68
CA LEU A 200 15.87 6.60 -3.68
C LEU A 200 17.23 6.62 -4.38
N GLY A 201 18.31 6.58 -3.60
CA GLY A 201 19.67 6.59 -4.09
C GLY A 201 19.99 5.40 -4.99
N VAL A 202 19.62 4.18 -4.56
CA VAL A 202 19.82 2.95 -5.31
C VAL A 202 19.10 3.00 -6.65
N PHE A 203 17.80 3.32 -6.67
CA PHE A 203 17.05 3.38 -7.93
C PHE A 203 17.48 4.53 -8.83
N TYR A 204 17.84 5.68 -8.25
CA TYR A 204 18.42 6.77 -9.02
C TYR A 204 19.73 6.35 -9.69
N LEU A 205 20.63 5.65 -8.98
CA LEU A 205 21.91 5.18 -9.54
C LEU A 205 21.73 4.11 -10.60
N LEU A 206 20.82 3.15 -10.38
CA LEU A 206 20.50 2.08 -11.32
C LEU A 206 19.91 2.63 -12.62
N TYR A 207 18.96 3.58 -12.52
CA TYR A 207 18.24 4.11 -13.67
C TYR A 207 18.77 5.46 -14.17
N ARG A 208 19.89 5.97 -13.65
CA ARG A 208 20.43 7.28 -14.02
C ARG A 208 20.47 7.48 -15.53
N ARG A 209 20.95 6.49 -16.30
CA ARG A 209 21.06 6.59 -17.77
C ARG A 209 19.70 6.70 -18.47
N GLN A 210 18.68 6.01 -17.95
CA GLN A 210 17.32 6.02 -18.50
C GLN A 210 16.55 7.29 -18.12
N LEU A 211 16.96 7.94 -17.03
CA LEU A 211 16.39 9.21 -16.57
C LEU A 211 17.02 10.44 -17.23
N HIS A 212 17.95 10.27 -18.18
CA HIS A 212 18.49 11.38 -18.97
C HIS A 212 17.54 11.70 -20.12
N GLY A 213 16.82 12.81 -20.01
CA GLY A 213 15.95 13.28 -21.09
C GLY A 213 14.98 14.35 -20.64
N SER A 214 14.40 15.02 -21.62
CA SER A 214 13.24 15.87 -21.44
C SER A 214 12.01 15.25 -22.09
N PHE A 215 10.84 15.60 -21.58
CA PHE A 215 9.56 15.22 -22.17
C PHE A 215 8.73 16.46 -22.48
N ASP A 216 7.73 16.32 -23.34
CA ASP A 216 6.87 17.42 -23.78
C ASP A 216 5.63 17.51 -22.89
N MET A 217 5.45 18.63 -22.17
CA MET A 217 4.27 18.90 -21.36
C MET A 217 2.97 18.86 -22.16
N LYS A 218 2.99 19.12 -23.48
CA LYS A 218 1.78 19.07 -24.33
C LYS A 218 1.15 17.68 -24.39
N ARG A 219 1.88 16.63 -23.97
CA ARG A 219 1.40 15.24 -23.93
C ARG A 219 0.82 14.84 -22.58
N LEU A 220 0.79 15.75 -21.60
CA LEU A 220 0.12 15.50 -20.33
C LEU A 220 -1.36 15.24 -20.59
N PRO A 221 -1.96 14.20 -19.97
CA PRO A 221 -3.40 14.04 -20.02
C PRO A 221 -4.07 15.31 -19.46
N PRO A 222 -5.12 15.84 -20.10
CA PRO A 222 -5.93 16.87 -19.48
C PRO A 222 -6.47 16.32 -18.15
N ILE A 223 -6.48 17.14 -17.10
CA ILE A 223 -6.94 16.74 -15.73
C ILE A 223 -8.37 16.16 -15.79
N GLU A 224 -9.14 16.52 -16.81
CA GLU A 224 -10.50 16.08 -17.07
C GLU A 224 -10.61 14.59 -17.47
N ASP A 225 -9.56 13.98 -18.01
CA ASP A 225 -9.53 12.57 -18.41
C ASP A 225 -9.22 11.62 -17.24
N SER A 226 -8.57 12.12 -16.18
CA SER A 226 -8.22 11.32 -14.99
C SER A 226 -9.34 11.23 -13.96
N ILE A 227 -10.47 11.92 -14.17
CA ILE A 227 -11.57 12.01 -13.21
C ILE A 227 -12.86 11.44 -13.82
N LYS A 228 -13.23 10.23 -13.39
CA LYS A 228 -14.39 9.48 -13.92
C LYS A 228 -15.73 10.21 -13.75
N HIS A 229 -15.87 11.11 -12.76
CA HIS A 229 -17.10 11.86 -12.49
C HIS A 229 -16.94 13.38 -12.67
N LYS A 230 -17.38 13.88 -13.84
CA LYS A 230 -17.34 15.30 -14.23
C LYS A 230 -18.09 16.25 -13.30
N GLY A 231 -19.10 15.77 -12.55
CA GLY A 231 -19.90 16.57 -11.61
C GLY A 231 -19.15 16.94 -10.33
N TYR A 232 -18.40 16.00 -9.77
CA TYR A 232 -17.60 16.20 -8.56
C TYR A 232 -16.38 17.10 -8.82
N PHE A 233 -15.73 16.93 -9.98
CA PHE A 233 -14.62 17.79 -10.40
C PHE A 233 -15.04 19.26 -10.58
N ARG A 234 -16.23 19.50 -11.13
CA ARG A 234 -16.76 20.85 -11.34
C ARG A 234 -17.05 21.56 -10.01
N LEU A 235 -17.46 20.81 -8.97
CA LEU A 235 -17.60 21.33 -7.62
C LEU A 235 -16.21 21.62 -6.99
N TYR A 236 -15.26 20.70 -7.16
CA TYR A 236 -13.89 20.84 -6.65
C TYR A 236 -13.13 22.03 -7.27
N MET A 237 -13.15 22.18 -8.60
CA MET A 237 -12.55 23.33 -9.30
C MET A 237 -13.28 24.65 -8.98
N ARG A 238 -14.56 24.61 -8.62
CA ARG A 238 -15.29 25.83 -8.19
C ARG A 238 -14.89 26.29 -6.78
N TYR A 239 -14.37 25.39 -5.95
CA TYR A 239 -13.85 25.71 -4.62
C TYR A 239 -12.33 25.94 -4.59
N PHE A 240 -11.54 25.28 -5.45
CA PHE A 240 -10.07 25.36 -5.46
C PHE A 240 -9.43 25.99 -6.71
N GLY A 241 -10.18 26.16 -7.80
CA GLY A 241 -9.67 26.66 -9.09
C GLY A 241 -9.42 28.17 -9.17
N ASN A 242 -9.72 28.92 -8.11
CA ASN A 242 -9.46 30.37 -8.07
C ASN A 242 -8.00 30.74 -7.74
N CYS A 243 -7.11 29.78 -7.48
CA CYS A 243 -5.69 30.05 -7.20
C CYS A 243 -4.75 29.96 -8.43
N GLY A 244 -5.27 29.62 -9.63
CA GLY A 244 -4.43 29.32 -10.80
C GLY A 244 -4.36 30.41 -11.88
N ASN A 245 -5.10 31.51 -11.76
CA ASN A 245 -5.20 32.54 -12.82
C ASN A 245 -4.16 33.66 -12.73
N SER A 246 -3.07 33.44 -11.98
CA SER A 246 -1.96 34.37 -11.89
C SER A 246 -0.65 33.59 -11.79
N LEU A 247 -0.09 33.20 -12.95
CA LEU A 247 1.35 33.11 -13.28
C LEU A 247 1.56 32.44 -14.64
#